data_AF-A0AAE0F4J5-F1
#
_entry.id   AF-A0AAE0F4J5-F1
#
_cell.length_a   1.000
_cell.length_b   1.000
_cell.length_c   1.000
_cell.angle_alpha   90.00
_cell.angle_beta   90.00
_cell.angle_gamma   90.00
#
_symmetry.space_group_name_H-M   'P 1'
#
loop_
_entity.id
_entity.type
_entity.pdbx_description
1 polymer ?
#
loop_
_entity_poly.entity_id
_entity_poly.type
_entity_poly.pdbx_seq_one_letter_code
_entity_poly.pdbx_strand_id
1 'polypeptide(L)'
;MSSVRDALGCHAVGIQHGDKRGLSLGQELSLCASDSPDCWILRGASAEDAVTCGLDPSSGLLRSLRLSPVLCVVGINNDPSLSEDADMSATISAAKRASVTGIPSIAVCIASTSVGLPLEPAQMALQAVLGAVGRTIQEGAELTTAANCPRAHFPFPLNGRWSALGTNQLPVDAEIQASLSAASADFAASDCWSLGEMALTNGDASAPKSSPEDKRSILRRAFCDGDTFVCLHVPPRWSLSHTPKPFTSTLPGVIWHQQQSSNQYQPTSEGATFVPQLNTDKVINSTRPCSTSESTSLPISFTIGTGTTLCDSSTRGDVDAVLSGKASLTTLQTWPHSHAFSLLDDLKVEALRESPRGLPLWLDE
;
A
#
# COMPACT_ATOMS: atom_id res chain seq x y z
N MET A 1 14.16 3.07 13.88
CA MET A 1 14.52 4.47 14.17
C MET A 1 15.94 4.79 13.72
N SER A 2 16.98 4.16 14.29
CA SER A 2 18.39 4.35 13.86
C SER A 2 18.58 4.15 12.35
N SER A 3 18.09 3.03 11.79
CA SER A 3 18.20 2.75 10.34
C SER A 3 17.59 3.83 9.44
N VAL A 4 16.55 4.55 9.92
CA VAL A 4 15.94 5.67 9.17
C VAL A 4 16.82 6.91 9.24
N ARG A 5 17.34 7.23 10.43
CA ARG A 5 18.26 8.36 10.64
C ARG A 5 19.53 8.17 9.81
N ASP A 6 20.10 6.97 9.86
CA ASP A 6 21.35 6.63 9.17
C ASP A 6 21.18 6.66 7.64
N ALA A 7 20.03 6.23 7.12
CA ALA A 7 19.78 6.19 5.68
C ALA A 7 19.44 7.56 5.08
N LEU A 8 18.76 8.44 5.82
CA LEU A 8 18.23 9.70 5.28
C LEU A 8 18.93 10.95 5.82
N GLY A 9 19.67 10.85 6.93
CA GLY A 9 20.25 12.00 7.61
C GLY A 9 19.21 12.89 8.31
N CYS A 10 17.98 12.39 8.53
CA CYS A 10 16.87 13.16 9.08
C CYS A 10 16.59 12.80 10.55
N HIS A 11 15.88 13.69 11.25
CA HIS A 11 15.30 13.36 12.56
C HIS A 11 14.24 12.25 12.38
N ALA A 12 14.29 11.23 13.23
CA ALA A 12 13.24 10.22 13.28
C ALA A 12 12.41 10.42 14.54
N VAL A 13 11.09 10.57 14.35
CA VAL A 13 10.05 10.66 15.38
C VAL A 13 9.18 9.40 15.31
N GLY A 14 9.00 8.71 16.43
CA GLY A 14 8.20 7.49 16.53
C GLY A 14 6.87 7.73 17.24
N ILE A 15 5.79 7.15 16.72
CA ILE A 15 4.50 7.10 17.40
C ILE A 15 4.06 5.65 17.49
N GLN A 16 4.03 5.13 18.72
CA GLN A 16 3.47 3.82 19.04
C GLN A 16 1.96 3.96 19.23
N HIS A 17 1.22 2.95 18.79
CA HIS A 17 -0.24 2.90 18.87
C HIS A 17 -0.69 1.53 19.40
N GLY A 18 -1.99 1.37 19.65
CA GLY A 18 -2.58 0.08 20.01
C GLY A 18 -3.12 -0.67 18.79
N ASP A 19 -3.84 -1.77 19.05
CA ASP A 19 -4.35 -2.67 18.00
C ASP A 19 -5.73 -2.25 17.45
N LYS A 20 -6.18 -1.02 17.75
CA LYS A 20 -7.43 -0.49 17.21
C LYS A 20 -7.30 -0.33 15.69
N ARG A 21 -8.42 -0.44 14.98
CA ARG A 21 -8.51 -0.22 13.52
C ARG A 21 -9.36 1.00 13.20
N GLY A 22 -9.00 1.69 12.11
CA GLY A 22 -9.74 2.85 11.62
C GLY A 22 -9.58 4.10 12.50
N LEU A 23 -10.21 5.20 12.09
CA LEU A 23 -10.08 6.47 12.77
C LEU A 23 -11.00 6.60 14.00
N SER A 24 -10.45 7.16 15.07
CA SER A 24 -11.14 7.49 16.32
C SER A 24 -11.87 8.84 16.23
N LEU A 25 -12.78 8.98 15.25
CA LEU A 25 -13.49 10.24 15.00
C LEU A 25 -14.30 10.70 16.23
N GLY A 26 -14.13 11.97 16.60
CA GLY A 26 -14.83 12.59 17.75
C GLY A 26 -14.39 12.08 19.12
N GLN A 27 -13.30 11.29 19.20
CA GLN A 27 -12.73 10.79 20.45
C GLN A 27 -11.43 11.52 20.75
N GLU A 28 -11.23 11.86 22.03
CA GLU A 28 -9.94 12.39 22.48
C GLU A 28 -8.93 11.25 22.64
N LEU A 29 -7.76 11.41 22.04
CA LEU A 29 -6.64 10.47 22.16
C LEU A 29 -5.52 11.11 22.97
N SER A 30 -5.00 10.37 23.95
CA SER A 30 -3.94 10.86 24.83
C SER A 30 -2.57 10.45 24.32
N LEU A 31 -1.68 11.42 24.11
CA LEU A 31 -0.29 11.21 23.74
C LEU A 31 0.61 11.29 24.99
N CYS A 32 1.49 10.31 25.19
CA CYS A 32 2.52 10.35 26.23
C CYS A 32 3.90 10.04 25.66
N ALA A 33 4.97 10.56 26.26
CA ALA A 33 6.32 10.18 25.89
C ALA A 33 6.55 8.68 26.18
N SER A 34 7.33 8.02 25.32
CA SER A 34 7.84 6.67 25.53
C SER A 34 9.19 6.73 26.26
N ASP A 35 9.71 5.57 26.69
CA ASP A 35 11.04 5.46 27.29
C ASP A 35 12.16 5.70 26.25
N SER A 36 11.85 5.53 24.96
CA SER A 36 12.78 5.81 23.87
C SER A 36 12.77 7.29 23.50
N PRO A 37 13.94 7.91 23.25
CA PRO A 37 14.01 9.31 22.84
C PRO A 37 13.30 9.51 21.49
N ASP A 38 12.62 10.64 21.35
CA ASP A 38 11.83 10.99 20.16
C ASP A 38 10.76 9.94 19.81
N CYS A 39 10.27 9.20 20.81
CA CYS A 39 9.15 8.28 20.66
C CYS A 39 8.02 8.67 21.60
N TRP A 40 6.79 8.59 21.10
CA TRP A 40 5.57 8.82 21.85
C TRP A 40 4.64 7.61 21.71
N ILE A 41 3.71 7.47 22.64
CA ILE A 41 2.66 6.46 22.66
C ILE A 41 1.32 7.20 22.58
N LEU A 42 0.53 6.92 21.55
CA LEU A 42 -0.83 7.41 21.40
C LEU A 42 -1.80 6.34 21.92
N ARG A 43 -2.41 6.59 23.08
CA ARG A 43 -3.22 5.59 23.81
C ARG A 43 -4.60 5.43 23.19
N GLY A 44 -5.05 4.18 23.05
CA GLY A 44 -6.38 3.85 22.52
C GLY A 44 -6.54 4.11 21.01
N ALA A 45 -5.44 4.35 20.32
CA ALA A 45 -5.39 4.76 18.93
C ALA A 45 -5.03 3.61 17.98
N SER A 46 -5.47 3.73 16.73
CA SER A 46 -5.03 2.89 15.61
C SER A 46 -3.72 3.39 14.98
N ALA A 47 -3.21 2.63 14.02
CA ALA A 47 -2.11 3.08 13.17
C ALA A 47 -2.50 4.31 12.33
N GLU A 48 -3.74 4.35 11.83
CA GLU A 48 -4.26 5.48 11.06
C GLU A 48 -4.42 6.74 11.91
N ASP A 49 -4.81 6.60 13.17
CA ASP A 49 -4.85 7.70 14.15
C ASP A 49 -3.43 8.24 14.40
N ALA A 50 -2.45 7.36 14.62
CA ALA A 50 -1.06 7.76 14.84
C ALA A 50 -0.48 8.53 13.65
N VAL A 51 -0.75 8.08 12.43
CA VAL A 51 -0.37 8.81 11.21
C VAL A 51 -1.08 10.16 11.14
N THR A 52 -2.38 10.21 11.41
CA THR A 52 -3.16 11.46 11.34
C THR A 52 -2.67 12.48 12.38
N CYS A 53 -2.55 12.08 13.65
CA CYS A 53 -2.05 12.93 14.73
C CYS A 53 -0.57 13.30 14.55
N GLY A 54 0.22 12.44 13.92
CA GLY A 54 1.64 12.69 13.66
C GLY A 54 1.86 13.72 12.56
N LEU A 55 1.16 13.55 11.44
CA LEU A 55 1.41 14.23 10.17
C LEU A 55 0.48 15.41 9.89
N ASP A 56 -0.54 15.66 10.71
CA ASP A 56 -1.43 16.81 10.53
C ASP A 56 -0.61 18.12 10.46
N PRO A 57 -0.66 18.85 9.33
CA PRO A 57 0.13 20.06 9.11
C PRO A 57 -0.30 21.21 10.04
N SER A 58 -1.54 21.18 10.54
CA SER A 58 -2.11 22.28 11.33
C SER A 58 -1.71 22.21 12.80
N SER A 59 -1.80 21.02 13.41
CA SER A 59 -1.66 20.80 14.85
C SER A 59 -0.98 19.50 15.23
N GLY A 60 -0.51 18.71 14.25
CA GLY A 60 0.10 17.40 14.48
C GLY A 60 1.40 17.44 15.29
N LEU A 61 1.85 16.26 15.71
CA LEU A 61 3.04 16.11 16.56
C LEU A 61 4.29 16.70 15.90
N LEU A 62 4.54 16.43 14.62
CA LEU A 62 5.71 16.97 13.92
C LEU A 62 5.68 18.50 13.89
N ARG A 63 4.51 19.09 13.59
CA ARG A 63 4.31 20.54 13.61
C ARG A 63 4.60 21.13 14.99
N SER A 64 4.11 20.47 16.05
CA SER A 64 4.35 20.88 17.44
C SER A 64 5.83 20.82 17.83
N LEU A 65 6.58 19.87 17.25
CA LEU A 65 8.03 19.73 17.39
C LEU A 65 8.84 20.66 16.45
N ARG A 66 8.16 21.47 15.62
CA ARG A 66 8.77 22.31 14.58
C ARG A 66 9.57 21.52 13.54
N LEU A 67 9.12 20.30 13.25
CA LEU A 67 9.65 19.42 12.22
C LEU A 67 8.69 19.36 11.04
N SER A 68 9.23 19.07 9.86
CA SER A 68 8.47 18.79 8.65
C SER A 68 8.64 17.33 8.25
N PRO A 69 7.56 16.63 7.85
CA PRO A 69 7.66 15.25 7.39
C PRO A 69 8.35 15.17 6.03
N VAL A 70 9.19 14.15 5.83
CA VAL A 70 9.84 13.84 4.53
C VAL A 70 9.54 12.43 4.03
N LEU A 71 9.31 11.49 4.95
CA LEU A 71 8.98 10.10 4.70
C LEU A 71 8.18 9.56 5.89
N CYS A 72 7.14 8.77 5.62
CA CYS A 72 6.44 8.00 6.65
C CYS A 72 6.77 6.50 6.51
N VAL A 73 7.28 5.88 7.57
CA VAL A 73 7.47 4.42 7.62
C VAL A 73 6.50 3.85 8.63
N VAL A 74 5.65 2.93 8.20
CA VAL A 74 4.70 2.23 9.07
C VAL A 74 5.14 0.78 9.19
N GLY A 75 5.43 0.35 10.42
CA GLY A 75 5.99 -0.96 10.73
C GLY A 75 7.18 -0.87 11.68
N ILE A 76 7.89 -1.95 11.96
CA ILE A 76 7.72 -3.30 11.41
C ILE A 76 6.64 -4.05 12.18
N ASN A 77 5.59 -4.50 11.49
CA ASN A 77 4.49 -5.26 12.10
C ASN A 77 4.52 -6.71 11.62
N ASN A 78 4.08 -7.65 12.49
CA ASN A 78 3.76 -9.01 12.08
C ASN A 78 2.39 -8.99 11.40
N ASP A 79 2.39 -8.96 10.09
CA ASP A 79 1.20 -8.75 9.28
C ASP A 79 1.28 -9.67 8.05
N PRO A 80 0.43 -10.72 7.98
CA PRO A 80 0.44 -11.68 6.89
C PRO A 80 -0.27 -11.16 5.64
N SER A 81 -0.84 -9.95 5.65
CA SER A 81 -1.69 -9.42 4.59
C SER A 81 -0.96 -9.25 3.25
N LEU A 82 -1.06 -10.26 2.39
CA LEU A 82 -0.57 -10.24 1.01
C LEU A 82 -1.76 -10.10 0.04
N SER A 83 -1.51 -9.66 -1.20
CA SER A 83 -2.56 -9.59 -2.23
C SER A 83 -3.80 -8.80 -1.75
N GLU A 84 -5.02 -9.35 -1.82
CA GLU A 84 -6.28 -8.73 -1.41
C GLU A 84 -6.31 -8.38 0.09
N ASP A 85 -5.63 -9.17 0.92
CA ASP A 85 -5.59 -8.92 2.37
C ASP A 85 -4.89 -7.59 2.71
N ALA A 86 -4.14 -7.03 1.76
CA ALA A 86 -3.48 -5.74 1.92
C ALA A 86 -4.45 -4.61 2.24
N ASP A 87 -5.66 -4.62 1.67
CA ASP A 87 -6.69 -3.62 1.94
C ASP A 87 -7.26 -3.73 3.37
N MET A 88 -7.07 -4.88 4.02
CA MET A 88 -7.48 -5.12 5.40
C MET A 88 -6.33 -4.94 6.41
N SER A 89 -5.11 -4.65 5.95
CA SER A 89 -3.96 -4.43 6.84
C SER A 89 -4.01 -3.04 7.46
N ALA A 90 -3.87 -2.97 8.79
CA ALA A 90 -3.75 -1.69 9.49
C ALA A 90 -2.43 -0.98 9.12
N THR A 91 -1.35 -1.75 8.91
CA THR A 91 -0.03 -1.24 8.50
C THR A 91 -0.11 -0.56 7.14
N ILE A 92 -0.72 -1.23 6.16
CA ILE A 92 -0.87 -0.74 4.79
C ILE A 92 -1.88 0.41 4.72
N SER A 93 -3.00 0.31 5.45
CA SER A 93 -4.00 1.38 5.55
C SER A 93 -3.42 2.68 6.13
N ALA A 94 -2.57 2.57 7.15
CA ALA A 94 -1.89 3.72 7.74
C ALA A 94 -0.81 4.30 6.81
N ALA A 95 -0.04 3.46 6.10
CA ALA A 95 0.90 3.97 5.09
C ALA A 95 0.16 4.71 3.97
N LYS A 96 -0.92 4.13 3.44
CA LYS A 96 -1.81 4.76 2.45
C LYS A 96 -2.38 6.09 2.97
N ARG A 97 -2.74 6.18 4.25
CA ARG A 97 -3.19 7.43 4.88
C ARG A 97 -2.12 8.52 4.82
N ALA A 98 -0.86 8.20 5.08
CA ALA A 98 0.24 9.15 4.93
C ALA A 98 0.43 9.58 3.46
N SER A 99 0.29 8.67 2.51
CA SER A 99 0.36 9.01 1.07
C SER A 99 -0.77 9.94 0.62
N VAL A 100 -1.98 9.76 1.17
CA VAL A 100 -3.12 10.66 0.92
C VAL A 100 -2.79 12.09 1.34
N THR A 101 -2.02 12.30 2.42
CA THR A 101 -1.58 13.64 2.83
C THR A 101 -0.40 14.17 2.02
N GLY A 102 0.04 13.42 1.00
CA GLY A 102 1.10 13.78 0.05
C GLY A 102 2.51 13.54 0.58
N ILE A 103 2.65 12.61 1.51
CA ILE A 103 3.93 12.22 2.10
C ILE A 103 4.35 10.87 1.50
N PRO A 104 5.58 10.72 0.99
CA PRO A 104 6.11 9.43 0.56
C PRO A 104 6.05 8.44 1.71
N SER A 105 5.61 7.20 1.45
CA SER A 105 5.39 6.25 2.54
C SER A 105 5.77 4.82 2.20
N ILE A 106 6.18 4.09 3.24
CA ILE A 106 6.55 2.68 3.17
C ILE A 106 5.79 1.92 4.25
N ALA A 107 5.05 0.88 3.86
CA ALA A 107 4.53 -0.13 4.78
C ALA A 107 5.53 -1.28 4.88
N VAL A 108 5.82 -1.76 6.09
CA VAL A 108 6.80 -2.83 6.34
C VAL A 108 6.17 -3.92 7.20
N CYS A 109 6.04 -5.10 6.61
CA CYS A 109 5.34 -6.24 7.20
C CYS A 109 6.26 -7.46 7.22
N ILE A 110 6.29 -8.18 8.34
CA ILE A 110 6.77 -9.57 8.38
C ILE A 110 5.59 -10.45 7.99
N ALA A 111 5.72 -11.17 6.88
CA ALA A 111 4.64 -11.99 6.32
C ALA A 111 4.42 -13.26 7.14
N SER A 112 3.83 -13.12 8.33
CA SER A 112 3.52 -14.20 9.24
C SER A 112 2.47 -13.81 10.27
N THR A 113 1.66 -14.78 10.67
CA THR A 113 0.73 -14.70 11.81
C THR A 113 1.41 -14.98 13.16
N SER A 114 2.67 -15.40 13.16
CA SER A 114 3.37 -15.81 14.39
C SER A 114 3.76 -14.59 15.23
N VAL A 115 3.50 -14.68 16.53
CA VAL A 115 3.91 -13.66 17.51
C VAL A 115 5.37 -13.88 17.92
N GLY A 116 6.11 -12.81 18.19
CA GLY A 116 7.47 -12.89 18.74
C GLY A 116 8.56 -13.25 17.72
N LEU A 117 8.30 -13.08 16.42
CA LEU A 117 9.31 -13.27 15.39
C LEU A 117 10.45 -12.25 15.48
N PRO A 118 11.67 -12.63 15.08
CA PRO A 118 12.79 -11.70 15.03
C PRO A 118 12.51 -10.59 14.00
N LEU A 119 12.74 -9.34 14.40
CA LEU A 119 12.56 -8.17 13.53
C LEU A 119 13.73 -7.95 12.58
N GLU A 120 14.89 -8.56 12.87
CA GLU A 120 16.15 -8.35 12.15
C GLU A 120 16.05 -8.54 10.62
N PRO A 121 15.39 -9.60 10.08
CA PRO A 121 15.21 -9.73 8.63
C PRO A 121 14.50 -8.53 8.00
N ALA A 122 13.42 -8.07 8.63
CA ALA A 122 12.66 -6.92 8.13
C ALA A 122 13.42 -5.60 8.32
N GLN A 123 14.20 -5.46 9.39
CA GLN A 123 15.09 -4.31 9.59
C GLN A 123 16.17 -4.22 8.50
N MET A 124 16.82 -5.34 8.18
CA MET A 124 17.82 -5.42 7.11
C MET A 124 17.21 -5.11 5.73
N ALA A 125 16.04 -5.68 5.43
CA ALA A 125 15.33 -5.42 4.18
C ALA A 125 14.94 -3.93 4.07
N LEU A 126 14.38 -3.37 5.15
CA LEU A 126 14.01 -1.96 5.23
C LEU A 126 15.22 -1.05 5.05
N GLN A 127 16.36 -1.34 5.68
CA GLN A 127 17.58 -0.54 5.54
C GLN A 127 18.06 -0.49 4.09
N ALA A 128 18.01 -1.62 3.36
CA ALA A 128 18.35 -1.66 1.94
C ALA A 128 17.39 -0.82 1.08
N VAL A 129 16.08 -0.90 1.36
CA VAL A 129 15.05 -0.12 0.65
C VAL A 129 15.16 1.38 0.97
N LEU A 130 15.43 1.75 2.22
CA LEU A 130 15.61 3.14 2.63
C LEU A 130 16.78 3.82 1.91
N GLY A 131 17.85 3.10 1.62
CA GLY A 131 18.95 3.64 0.83
C GLY A 131 18.54 4.02 -0.60
N ALA A 132 17.66 3.23 -1.22
CA ALA A 132 17.14 3.47 -2.56
C ALA A 132 16.06 4.58 -2.57
N VAL A 133 15.16 4.54 -1.59
CA VAL A 133 14.16 5.59 -1.33
C VAL A 133 14.83 6.94 -1.07
N GLY A 134 15.87 6.97 -0.23
CA GLY A 134 16.63 8.18 0.08
C GLY A 134 17.13 8.88 -1.18
N ARG A 135 17.75 8.14 -2.11
CA ARG A 135 18.20 8.69 -3.40
C ARG A 135 17.04 9.23 -4.23
N THR A 136 15.90 8.54 -4.25
CA THR A 136 14.71 8.94 -4.99
C THR A 136 14.09 10.24 -4.45
N ILE A 137 13.98 10.38 -3.12
CA ILE A 137 13.39 11.57 -2.51
C ILE A 137 14.36 12.76 -2.42
N GLN A 138 15.67 12.51 -2.54
CA GLN A 138 16.73 13.53 -2.48
C GLN A 138 17.10 14.13 -3.83
N GLU A 139 16.49 13.71 -4.96
CA GLU A 139 16.87 14.15 -6.32
C GLU A 139 16.97 15.69 -6.45
N GLY A 140 18.17 16.23 -6.15
CA GLY A 140 18.56 17.63 -6.35
C GLY A 140 18.49 18.59 -5.15
N ALA A 141 18.07 18.19 -3.95
CA ALA A 141 17.92 19.13 -2.82
C ALA A 141 18.04 18.50 -1.42
N GLU A 142 18.25 19.36 -0.41
CA GLU A 142 18.22 19.00 1.01
C GLU A 142 16.79 18.54 1.41
N LEU A 143 16.68 17.45 2.16
CA LEU A 143 15.41 16.90 2.64
C LEU A 143 14.78 17.77 3.74
N THR A 144 14.17 18.88 3.36
CA THR A 144 13.54 19.81 4.31
C THR A 144 12.07 19.48 4.57
N THR A 145 11.33 19.03 3.54
CA THR A 145 9.91 18.67 3.63
C THR A 145 9.52 17.77 2.45
N ALA A 146 8.49 16.94 2.63
CA ALA A 146 7.89 16.18 1.54
C ALA A 146 7.35 17.14 0.47
N ALA A 147 7.57 16.79 -0.80
CA ALA A 147 7.32 17.67 -1.95
C ALA A 147 5.85 18.12 -2.08
N ASN A 148 4.92 17.29 -1.61
CA ASN A 148 3.49 17.53 -1.69
C ASN A 148 2.83 17.50 -0.30
N CYS A 149 3.48 18.03 0.74
CA CYS A 149 2.91 18.09 2.10
C CYS A 149 2.83 19.54 2.63
N PRO A 150 1.63 20.04 3.00
CA PRO A 150 0.33 19.40 2.87
C PRO A 150 -0.04 19.18 1.40
N ARG A 151 -0.75 18.08 1.08
CA ARG A 151 -1.16 17.77 -0.29
C ARG A 151 -1.85 18.98 -0.92
N ALA A 152 -1.20 19.57 -1.91
CA ALA A 152 -1.83 20.55 -2.77
C ALA A 152 -2.67 19.77 -3.78
N HIS A 153 -3.95 20.15 -3.92
CA HIS A 153 -4.82 19.61 -4.97
C HIS A 153 -4.31 19.97 -6.39
N PHE A 154 -3.36 20.90 -6.47
CA PHE A 154 -2.69 21.39 -7.67
C PHE A 154 -1.24 20.86 -7.71
N PRO A 155 -0.87 20.02 -8.69
CA PRO A 155 -1.01 20.38 -10.09
C PRO A 155 -1.81 19.35 -10.91
N PHE A 156 -2.75 19.86 -11.74
CA PHE A 156 -3.28 19.14 -12.89
C PHE A 156 -2.15 18.53 -13.75
N PRO A 157 -2.40 17.41 -14.45
CA PRO A 157 -1.34 16.51 -14.89
C PRO A 157 -0.60 17.08 -16.08
N LEU A 158 0.55 17.66 -15.78
CA LEU A 158 1.46 18.11 -16.81
C LEU A 158 2.29 16.95 -17.40
N ASN A 159 2.21 15.73 -16.84
CA ASN A 159 3.23 14.68 -17.08
C ASN A 159 2.68 13.26 -17.34
N GLY A 160 1.43 13.09 -17.81
CA GLY A 160 0.96 11.78 -18.30
C GLY A 160 0.88 10.65 -17.25
N ARG A 161 0.67 10.99 -15.98
CA ARG A 161 0.67 10.04 -14.85
C ARG A 161 -0.70 9.41 -14.50
N TRP A 162 -1.80 10.03 -14.93
CA TRP A 162 -3.14 9.81 -14.38
C TRP A 162 -4.16 9.38 -15.45
N SER A 163 -5.13 8.56 -15.05
CA SER A 163 -6.11 7.90 -15.93
C SER A 163 -7.19 8.81 -16.52
N ALA A 164 -7.66 9.83 -15.78
CA ALA A 164 -8.85 10.60 -16.13
C ALA A 164 -8.71 11.59 -17.30
N LEU A 165 -7.53 11.72 -17.92
CA LEU A 165 -7.30 12.71 -18.98
C LEU A 165 -6.94 12.08 -20.32
N GLY A 166 -7.74 11.10 -20.74
CA GLY A 166 -7.71 10.57 -22.10
C GLY A 166 -6.90 9.29 -22.29
N THR A 167 -6.80 8.45 -21.25
CA THR A 167 -6.26 7.09 -21.44
C THR A 167 -7.37 6.10 -21.76
N ASN A 168 -7.07 5.13 -22.64
CA ASN A 168 -7.96 4.06 -23.10
C ASN A 168 -8.45 3.10 -21.99
N GLN A 169 -8.34 3.46 -20.70
CA GLN A 169 -8.75 2.60 -19.58
C GLN A 169 -10.26 2.40 -19.50
N LEU A 170 -11.05 3.37 -19.96
CA LEU A 170 -12.50 3.25 -20.07
C LEU A 170 -12.91 3.57 -21.51
N PRO A 171 -13.53 2.64 -22.25
CA PRO A 171 -14.21 2.98 -23.49
C PRO A 171 -15.40 3.88 -23.13
N VAL A 172 -15.18 5.19 -23.23
CA VAL A 172 -16.24 6.18 -23.08
C VAL A 172 -16.97 6.24 -24.41
N ASP A 173 -18.27 5.93 -24.42
CA ASP A 173 -19.09 6.10 -25.60
C ASP A 173 -19.33 7.59 -25.90
N ALA A 174 -19.75 7.89 -27.13
CA ALA A 174 -19.91 9.27 -27.59
C ALA A 174 -20.93 10.07 -26.76
N GLU A 175 -21.88 9.38 -26.12
CA GLU A 175 -22.93 9.99 -25.29
C GLU A 175 -22.38 10.44 -23.93
N ILE A 176 -21.59 9.59 -23.27
CA ILE A 176 -20.90 9.94 -22.02
C ILE A 176 -19.82 11.00 -22.29
N GLN A 177 -19.10 10.90 -23.42
CA GLN A 177 -18.11 11.92 -23.80
C GLN A 177 -18.77 13.28 -24.02
N ALA A 178 -19.94 13.33 -24.68
CA ALA A 178 -20.71 14.55 -24.84
C ALA A 178 -21.18 15.12 -23.49
N SER A 179 -21.66 14.27 -22.58
CA SER A 179 -22.08 14.66 -21.22
C SER A 179 -20.94 15.27 -20.40
N LEU A 180 -19.75 14.65 -20.42
CA LEU A 180 -18.55 15.14 -19.73
C LEU A 180 -18.06 16.49 -20.30
N SER A 181 -18.22 16.71 -21.61
CA SER A 181 -17.86 17.97 -22.26
C SER A 181 -18.87 19.11 -22.03
N ALA A 182 -20.17 18.78 -21.89
CA ALA A 182 -21.26 19.74 -21.74
C ALA A 182 -21.35 20.34 -20.32
N ALA A 183 -20.86 19.65 -19.30
CA ALA A 183 -20.85 20.13 -17.91
C ALA A 183 -19.80 21.24 -17.62
N SER A 184 -19.01 21.64 -18.63
CA SER A 184 -17.83 22.49 -18.47
C SER A 184 -18.07 24.01 -18.40
N ALA A 185 -19.26 24.50 -18.74
CA ALA A 185 -19.45 25.95 -18.92
C ALA A 185 -19.81 26.73 -17.65
N ASP A 186 -20.66 26.21 -16.76
CA ASP A 186 -21.22 27.01 -15.65
C ASP A 186 -20.83 26.54 -14.23
N PHE A 187 -20.38 25.30 -14.06
CA PHE A 187 -19.97 24.77 -12.73
C PHE A 187 -18.48 24.97 -12.44
N ALA A 188 -17.67 25.26 -13.47
CA ALA A 188 -16.21 25.20 -13.42
C ALA A 188 -15.52 26.39 -12.74
N ALA A 189 -16.20 27.54 -12.58
CA ALA A 189 -15.56 28.78 -12.14
C ALA A 189 -15.43 28.91 -10.60
N SER A 190 -16.18 28.13 -9.82
CA SER A 190 -16.28 28.32 -8.36
C SER A 190 -15.85 27.12 -7.52
N ASP A 191 -15.49 25.99 -8.13
CA ASP A 191 -15.16 24.76 -7.39
C ASP A 191 -13.71 24.32 -7.62
N CYS A 192 -12.95 24.14 -6.53
CA CYS A 192 -11.54 23.73 -6.51
C CYS A 192 -11.30 22.29 -7.00
N TRP A 193 -12.35 21.65 -7.52
CA TRP A 193 -12.40 20.33 -8.13
C TRP A 193 -12.54 20.38 -9.66
N SER A 194 -12.61 21.58 -10.25
CA SER A 194 -12.79 21.68 -11.70
C SER A 194 -11.60 21.07 -12.42
N LEU A 195 -11.89 19.98 -13.14
CA LEU A 195 -11.00 19.33 -14.08
C LEU A 195 -10.49 20.42 -15.03
N GLY A 196 -9.27 20.91 -14.77
CA GLY A 196 -8.62 21.94 -15.57
C GLY A 196 -8.79 21.58 -17.04
N GLU A 197 -9.29 22.57 -17.80
CA GLU A 197 -9.60 22.52 -19.23
C GLU A 197 -9.34 21.15 -19.85
N MET A 198 -10.38 20.33 -19.90
CA MET A 198 -10.34 18.99 -20.49
C MET A 198 -10.01 19.15 -21.99
N ALA A 199 -8.74 19.29 -22.31
CA ALA A 199 -8.22 19.06 -23.63
C ALA A 199 -8.40 17.57 -23.87
N LEU A 200 -9.59 17.21 -24.34
CA LEU A 200 -9.84 15.97 -25.05
C LEU A 200 -8.96 16.03 -26.29
N THR A 201 -7.67 15.80 -26.13
CA THR A 201 -6.80 15.49 -27.25
C THR A 201 -7.37 14.20 -27.80
N ASN A 202 -8.08 14.30 -28.92
CA ASN A 202 -8.28 13.16 -29.82
C ASN A 202 -6.97 12.39 -29.81
N GLY A 203 -7.02 11.10 -29.45
CA GLY A 203 -5.84 10.26 -29.36
C GLY A 203 -5.04 10.38 -30.65
N ASP A 204 -4.06 11.28 -30.64
CA ASP A 204 -3.20 11.49 -31.77
C ASP A 204 -2.24 10.31 -31.72
N ALA A 205 -2.46 9.34 -32.60
CA ALA A 205 -1.60 8.17 -32.75
C ALA A 205 -0.13 8.53 -33.06
N SER A 206 0.18 9.83 -33.19
CA SER A 206 1.51 10.40 -33.37
C SER A 206 2.19 10.90 -32.08
N ALA A 207 1.53 10.93 -30.91
CA ALA A 207 2.19 11.31 -29.67
C ALA A 207 3.35 10.33 -29.36
N PRO A 208 4.58 10.82 -29.10
CA PRO A 208 5.72 9.94 -28.86
C PRO A 208 5.43 9.08 -27.63
N LYS A 209 5.53 7.76 -27.80
CA LYS A 209 5.43 6.82 -26.68
C LYS A 209 6.49 7.21 -25.64
N SER A 210 6.07 7.46 -24.40
CA SER A 210 6.98 7.79 -23.30
C SER A 210 8.07 6.73 -23.19
N SER A 211 9.32 7.17 -23.08
CA SER A 211 10.45 6.25 -22.95
C SER A 211 10.39 5.52 -21.60
N PRO A 212 11.05 4.35 -21.46
CA PRO A 212 11.12 3.67 -20.16
C PRO A 212 11.67 4.57 -19.05
N GLU A 213 12.63 5.45 -19.36
CA GLU A 213 13.19 6.41 -18.41
C GLU A 213 12.16 7.45 -17.97
N ASP A 214 11.38 7.99 -18.92
CA ASP A 214 10.31 8.95 -18.60
C ASP A 214 9.29 8.31 -17.65
N LYS A 215 8.93 7.04 -17.88
CA LYS A 215 8.00 6.30 -17.02
C LYS A 215 8.55 6.11 -15.62
N ARG A 216 9.85 5.81 -15.48
CA ARG A 216 10.50 5.68 -14.16
C ARG A 216 10.60 7.02 -13.44
N SER A 217 10.90 8.10 -14.15
CA SER A 217 10.84 9.46 -13.59
C SER A 217 9.42 9.81 -13.12
N ILE A 218 8.39 9.44 -13.88
CA ILE A 218 6.98 9.59 -13.48
C ILE A 218 6.68 8.78 -12.20
N LEU A 219 7.15 7.54 -12.10
CA LEU A 219 6.96 6.71 -10.91
C LEU A 219 7.66 7.29 -9.67
N ARG A 220 8.90 7.77 -9.81
CA ARG A 220 9.64 8.46 -8.73
C ARG A 220 8.85 9.67 -8.24
N ARG A 221 8.36 10.49 -9.16
CA ARG A 221 7.54 11.66 -8.82
C ARG A 221 6.20 11.27 -8.18
N ALA A 222 5.53 10.24 -8.68
CA ALA A 222 4.29 9.73 -8.09
C ALA A 222 4.51 9.25 -6.64
N PHE A 223 5.64 8.62 -6.35
CA PHE A 223 6.02 8.24 -4.99
C PHE A 223 6.31 9.47 -4.12
N CYS A 224 7.07 10.44 -4.64
CA CYS A 224 7.39 11.70 -3.96
C CYS A 224 6.13 12.54 -3.61
N ASP A 225 5.13 12.51 -4.49
CA ASP A 225 3.86 13.23 -4.32
C ASP A 225 2.83 12.45 -3.48
N GLY A 226 3.14 11.20 -3.09
CA GLY A 226 2.25 10.31 -2.34
C GLY A 226 1.11 9.72 -3.18
N ASP A 227 1.19 9.73 -4.51
CA ASP A 227 0.23 9.04 -5.41
C ASP A 227 0.46 7.53 -5.45
N THR A 228 1.69 7.10 -5.16
CA THR A 228 2.04 5.72 -4.85
C THR A 228 2.74 5.62 -3.51
N PHE A 229 2.75 4.41 -2.98
CA PHE A 229 3.53 4.02 -1.82
C PHE A 229 4.06 2.61 -2.00
N VAL A 230 5.05 2.25 -1.20
CA VAL A 230 5.71 0.95 -1.31
C VAL A 230 5.32 0.07 -0.14
N CYS A 231 4.95 -1.16 -0.43
CA CYS A 231 4.71 -2.18 0.58
C CYS A 231 5.81 -3.25 0.52
N LEU A 232 6.54 -3.40 1.63
CA LEU A 232 7.62 -4.36 1.80
C LEU A 232 7.13 -5.52 2.68
N HIS A 233 6.96 -6.70 2.08
CA HIS A 233 6.73 -7.93 2.83
C HIS A 233 7.99 -8.77 2.92
N VAL A 234 8.36 -9.12 4.14
CA VAL A 234 9.61 -9.83 4.43
C VAL A 234 9.31 -11.19 5.04
N PRO A 235 9.78 -12.29 4.44
CA PRO A 235 9.70 -13.61 5.04
C PRO A 235 10.45 -13.66 6.39
N PRO A 236 9.95 -14.39 7.40
CA PRO A 236 10.59 -14.44 8.73
C PRO A 236 12.04 -14.95 8.77
N ARG A 237 12.49 -15.67 7.74
CA ARG A 237 13.85 -16.21 7.61
C ARG A 237 14.64 -15.57 6.46
N TRP A 238 14.18 -14.41 6.00
CA TRP A 238 14.83 -13.69 4.90
C TRP A 238 16.24 -13.23 5.30
N SER A 239 17.16 -13.24 4.34
CA SER A 239 18.49 -12.63 4.49
C SER A 239 19.00 -12.15 3.14
N LEU A 240 19.81 -11.11 3.19
CA LEU A 240 20.47 -10.53 2.02
C LEU A 240 21.43 -11.51 1.33
N SER A 241 22.04 -12.42 2.08
CA SER A 241 23.10 -13.32 1.58
C SER A 241 22.59 -14.65 1.01
N HIS A 242 21.34 -15.05 1.30
CA HIS A 242 20.83 -16.37 0.93
C HIS A 242 20.54 -16.51 -0.56
N THR A 243 20.29 -15.42 -1.29
CA THR A 243 19.96 -15.48 -2.71
C THR A 243 20.65 -14.34 -3.47
N PRO A 244 21.05 -14.57 -4.74
CA PRO A 244 21.67 -13.52 -5.56
C PRO A 244 20.70 -12.37 -5.87
N LYS A 245 19.39 -12.63 -5.78
CA LYS A 245 18.31 -11.67 -6.00
C LYS A 245 17.35 -11.69 -4.80
N PRO A 246 17.71 -11.00 -3.70
CA PRO A 246 17.02 -11.10 -2.42
C PRO A 246 15.66 -10.39 -2.40
N PHE A 247 15.43 -9.47 -3.34
CA PHE A 247 14.15 -8.78 -3.51
C PHE A 247 13.43 -9.26 -4.78
N THR A 248 12.16 -8.95 -4.89
CA THR A 248 11.39 -9.06 -6.14
C THR A 248 10.42 -7.89 -6.21
N SER A 249 10.37 -7.21 -7.37
CA SER A 249 9.35 -6.20 -7.64
C SER A 249 8.06 -6.91 -8.03
N THR A 250 6.98 -6.60 -7.30
CA THR A 250 5.75 -7.39 -7.31
C THR A 250 4.50 -6.55 -7.54
N LEU A 251 3.45 -7.23 -7.98
CA LEU A 251 2.05 -6.81 -7.89
C LEU A 251 1.37 -7.58 -6.75
N PRO A 252 0.18 -7.14 -6.30
CA PRO A 252 -0.70 -8.01 -5.52
C PRO A 252 -0.87 -9.36 -6.23
N GLY A 253 -0.56 -10.45 -5.53
CA GLY A 253 -0.70 -11.83 -5.99
C GLY A 253 -2.15 -12.26 -6.07
N VAL A 254 -2.40 -13.56 -6.16
CA VAL A 254 -3.77 -14.11 -6.14
C VAL A 254 -3.92 -14.99 -4.90
N ILE A 255 -4.70 -14.51 -3.94
CA ILE A 255 -5.09 -15.25 -2.74
C ILE A 255 -6.61 -15.20 -2.61
N TRP A 256 -7.22 -16.32 -2.24
CA TRP A 256 -8.66 -16.40 -2.00
C TRP A 256 -8.91 -17.10 -0.67
N HIS A 257 -9.73 -16.47 0.18
CA HIS A 257 -10.13 -17.06 1.44
C HIS A 257 -11.55 -17.59 1.34
N GLN A 258 -11.71 -18.91 1.45
CA GLN A 258 -13.02 -19.53 1.64
C GLN A 258 -13.20 -19.87 3.12
N GLN A 259 -13.80 -18.96 3.88
CA GLN A 259 -14.08 -19.16 5.30
C GLN A 259 -15.28 -20.10 5.50
N GLN A 260 -15.22 -20.91 6.55
CA GLN A 260 -16.34 -21.76 6.97
C GLN A 260 -17.00 -21.15 8.20
N SER A 261 -18.31 -21.00 8.18
CA SER A 261 -19.09 -20.64 9.37
C SER A 261 -19.84 -21.87 9.87
N SER A 262 -19.85 -22.10 11.18
CA SER A 262 -20.68 -23.14 11.78
C SER A 262 -21.35 -22.65 13.07
N ASN A 263 -22.50 -23.23 13.37
CA ASN A 263 -23.29 -22.96 14.57
C ASN A 263 -22.72 -23.68 15.82
N GLN A 264 -21.74 -24.56 15.63
CA GLN A 264 -20.99 -25.27 16.68
C GLN A 264 -19.56 -25.47 16.19
N TYR A 265 -18.72 -24.45 16.31
CA TYR A 265 -17.30 -24.55 15.95
C TYR A 265 -16.43 -24.15 17.13
N GLN A 266 -15.50 -25.03 17.49
CA GLN A 266 -14.38 -24.71 18.38
C GLN A 266 -13.18 -24.35 17.50
N PRO A 267 -12.66 -23.10 17.58
CA PRO A 267 -11.49 -22.72 16.79
C PRO A 267 -10.26 -23.52 17.21
N THR A 268 -9.70 -24.25 16.24
CA THR A 268 -8.39 -24.89 16.34
C THR A 268 -7.34 -24.01 15.65
N SER A 269 -6.11 -23.96 16.18
CA SER A 269 -4.97 -23.29 15.53
C SER A 269 -4.46 -24.02 14.27
N GLU A 270 -5.02 -25.20 13.99
CA GLU A 270 -4.71 -26.03 12.84
C GLU A 270 -5.95 -26.09 11.92
N GLY A 271 -5.77 -25.94 10.60
CA GLY A 271 -6.86 -26.22 9.65
C GLY A 271 -6.86 -25.44 8.33
N ALA A 272 -6.11 -24.34 8.22
CA ALA A 272 -5.98 -23.66 6.94
C ALA A 272 -5.16 -24.54 5.98
N THR A 273 -5.84 -25.07 4.96
CA THR A 273 -5.20 -25.92 3.95
C THR A 273 -4.86 -25.04 2.75
N PHE A 274 -3.58 -24.99 2.38
CA PHE A 274 -3.12 -24.33 1.16
C PHE A 274 -3.32 -25.26 -0.02
N VAL A 275 -4.07 -24.82 -1.03
CA VAL A 275 -4.41 -25.66 -2.18
C VAL A 275 -4.12 -24.89 -3.48
N PRO A 276 -3.23 -25.41 -4.36
CA PRO A 276 -3.02 -24.87 -5.70
C PRO A 276 -4.25 -25.08 -6.60
N GLN A 277 -4.50 -24.18 -7.55
CA GLN A 277 -5.64 -24.17 -8.48
C GLN A 277 -6.02 -25.55 -9.04
N LEU A 278 -5.02 -26.35 -9.46
CA LEU A 278 -5.23 -27.67 -10.09
C LEU A 278 -5.85 -28.72 -9.14
N ASN A 279 -6.00 -28.39 -7.85
CA ASN A 279 -6.62 -29.24 -6.85
C ASN A 279 -7.91 -28.63 -6.25
N THR A 280 -8.35 -27.45 -6.71
CA THR A 280 -9.58 -26.79 -6.22
C THR A 280 -10.81 -27.70 -6.39
N ASP A 281 -10.93 -28.34 -7.56
CA ASP A 281 -12.02 -29.30 -7.83
C ASP A 281 -12.00 -30.51 -6.88
N LYS A 282 -10.81 -30.95 -6.44
CA LYS A 282 -10.70 -32.07 -5.49
C LYS A 282 -11.19 -31.66 -4.10
N VAL A 283 -10.97 -30.42 -3.68
CA VAL A 283 -11.43 -29.91 -2.39
C VAL A 283 -12.94 -29.73 -2.39
N ILE A 284 -13.50 -29.13 -3.46
CA ILE A 284 -14.94 -28.99 -3.65
C ILE A 284 -15.63 -30.36 -3.65
N ASN A 285 -15.05 -31.35 -4.33
CA ASN A 285 -15.60 -32.71 -4.36
C ASN A 285 -15.40 -33.50 -3.05
N SER A 286 -14.44 -33.10 -2.21
CA SER A 286 -14.20 -33.72 -0.90
C SER A 286 -15.07 -33.15 0.22
N THR A 287 -15.75 -32.03 -0.03
CA THR A 287 -16.66 -31.43 0.94
C THR A 287 -17.89 -32.33 1.06
N ARG A 288 -17.97 -33.13 2.14
CA ARG A 288 -19.16 -33.96 2.41
C ARG A 288 -20.38 -33.04 2.49
N PRO A 289 -21.49 -33.36 1.79
CA PRO A 289 -22.75 -32.68 2.06
C PRO A 289 -23.07 -32.86 3.55
N CYS A 290 -23.32 -31.74 4.22
CA CYS A 290 -23.71 -31.72 5.62
C CYS A 290 -24.92 -32.65 5.79
N SER A 291 -24.82 -33.65 6.66
CA SER A 291 -25.96 -34.48 7.01
C SER A 291 -27.01 -33.57 7.66
N THR A 292 -28.09 -33.32 6.94
CA THR A 292 -29.25 -32.55 7.37
C THR A 292 -29.89 -33.22 8.59
N SER A 293 -29.45 -32.84 9.79
CA SER A 293 -30.34 -32.85 10.94
C SER A 293 -31.21 -31.60 10.83
N GLU A 294 -32.47 -31.78 10.45
CA GLU A 294 -33.47 -30.71 10.38
C GLU A 294 -33.73 -30.13 11.78
N SER A 295 -32.92 -29.15 12.19
CA SER A 295 -33.30 -28.26 13.29
C SER A 295 -34.09 -27.09 12.70
N THR A 296 -35.37 -27.00 13.04
CA THR A 296 -36.32 -25.97 12.57
C THR A 296 -36.12 -24.58 13.18
N SER A 297 -35.19 -24.42 14.12
CA SER A 297 -34.86 -23.12 14.72
C SER A 297 -33.72 -22.45 13.95
N LEU A 298 -33.91 -21.18 13.57
CA LEU A 298 -32.86 -20.34 12.98
C LEU A 298 -31.65 -20.26 13.93
N PRO A 299 -30.41 -20.25 13.40
CA PRO A 299 -29.22 -20.06 14.23
C PRO A 299 -29.22 -18.68 14.88
N ILE A 300 -28.91 -18.64 16.18
CA ILE A 300 -28.80 -17.40 16.97
C ILE A 300 -27.38 -16.84 17.03
N SER A 301 -26.38 -17.62 16.61
CA SER A 301 -24.98 -17.22 16.53
C SER A 301 -24.22 -18.07 15.51
N PHE A 302 -23.17 -17.49 14.95
CA PHE A 302 -22.22 -18.17 14.06
C PHE A 302 -20.81 -18.00 14.63
N THR A 303 -20.01 -19.05 14.53
CA THR A 303 -18.57 -18.97 14.72
C THR A 303 -17.90 -19.13 13.36
N ILE A 304 -17.05 -18.16 13.01
CA ILE A 304 -16.21 -18.23 11.82
C ILE A 304 -15.00 -19.11 12.17
N GLY A 305 -14.84 -20.20 11.44
CA GLY A 305 -13.76 -21.15 11.60
C GLY A 305 -12.65 -21.00 10.58
N THR A 306 -11.63 -21.86 10.71
CA THR A 306 -10.53 -21.90 9.74
C THR A 306 -11.08 -22.28 8.35
N GLY A 307 -10.72 -21.47 7.36
CA GLY A 307 -11.13 -21.66 5.97
C GLY A 307 -10.09 -22.41 5.15
N THR A 308 -10.35 -22.51 3.84
CA THR A 308 -9.33 -22.87 2.86
C THR A 308 -8.75 -21.60 2.26
N THR A 309 -7.42 -21.48 2.22
CA THR A 309 -6.74 -20.39 1.53
C THR A 309 -6.20 -20.95 0.22
N LEU A 310 -6.73 -20.47 -0.88
CA LEU A 310 -6.29 -20.83 -2.23
C LEU A 310 -5.31 -19.77 -2.70
N CYS A 311 -4.15 -20.21 -3.21
CA CYS A 311 -3.18 -19.32 -3.83
C CYS A 311 -3.00 -19.76 -5.28
N ASP A 312 -3.25 -18.85 -6.22
CA ASP A 312 -2.95 -19.10 -7.62
C ASP A 312 -1.61 -18.43 -7.96
N SER A 313 -0.81 -19.11 -8.79
CA SER A 313 0.45 -18.56 -9.24
C SER A 313 0.19 -17.31 -10.09
N SER A 314 0.71 -16.18 -9.65
CA SER A 314 0.67 -14.91 -10.37
C SER A 314 2.09 -14.52 -10.75
N THR A 315 2.31 -14.29 -12.05
CA THR A 315 3.63 -13.84 -12.49
C THR A 315 3.96 -12.51 -11.84
N ARG A 316 5.01 -12.49 -11.02
CA ARG A 316 5.40 -11.34 -10.19
C ARG A 316 4.39 -10.97 -9.09
N GLY A 317 3.65 -11.95 -8.57
CA GLY A 317 2.83 -11.78 -7.37
C GLY A 317 3.65 -11.70 -6.08
N ASP A 318 3.22 -10.87 -5.13
CA ASP A 318 3.81 -10.77 -3.79
C ASP A 318 3.72 -12.07 -2.99
N VAL A 319 2.60 -12.80 -3.12
CA VAL A 319 2.39 -14.12 -2.52
C VAL A 319 3.48 -15.10 -2.96
N ASP A 320 3.70 -15.25 -4.27
CA ASP A 320 4.71 -16.17 -4.81
C ASP A 320 6.13 -15.77 -4.41
N ALA A 321 6.44 -14.46 -4.39
CA ALA A 321 7.73 -13.96 -3.98
C ALA A 321 8.03 -14.31 -2.51
N VAL A 322 7.08 -14.05 -1.60
CA VAL A 322 7.22 -14.36 -0.17
C VAL A 322 7.32 -15.87 0.07
N LEU A 323 6.48 -16.67 -0.60
CA LEU A 323 6.54 -18.13 -0.51
C LEU A 323 7.86 -18.70 -1.04
N SER A 324 8.48 -18.03 -2.02
CA SER A 324 9.81 -18.38 -2.53
C SER A 324 10.97 -17.92 -1.62
N GLY A 325 10.68 -17.32 -0.47
CA GLY A 325 11.67 -16.84 0.50
C GLY A 325 12.33 -15.51 0.13
N LYS A 326 11.76 -14.76 -0.82
CA LYS A 326 12.24 -13.43 -1.22
C LYS A 326 11.41 -12.34 -0.56
N ALA A 327 12.03 -11.17 -0.32
CA ALA A 327 11.29 -10.00 0.12
C ALA A 327 10.55 -9.41 -1.09
N SER A 328 9.23 -9.23 -0.97
CA SER A 328 8.44 -8.63 -2.03
C SER A 328 8.36 -7.12 -1.82
N LEU A 329 8.50 -6.37 -2.91
CA LEU A 329 8.36 -4.93 -2.93
C LEU A 329 7.25 -4.55 -3.91
N THR A 330 6.05 -4.31 -3.39
CA THR A 330 4.87 -3.98 -4.17
C THR A 330 4.68 -2.47 -4.23
N THR A 331 4.61 -1.92 -5.45
CA THR A 331 4.23 -0.50 -5.65
C THR A 331 2.70 -0.42 -5.68
N LEU A 332 2.11 0.13 -4.63
CA LEU A 332 0.66 0.30 -4.51
C LEU A 332 0.26 1.75 -4.84
N GLN A 333 -0.91 1.91 -5.44
CA GLN A 333 -1.49 3.23 -5.67
C GLN A 333 -2.29 3.69 -4.45
N THR A 334 -2.16 4.97 -4.14
CA THR A 334 -2.89 5.61 -3.03
C THR A 334 -4.38 5.71 -3.33
N TRP A 335 -4.71 5.94 -4.61
CA TRP A 335 -6.07 6.16 -5.06
C TRP A 335 -6.74 4.86 -5.52
N PRO A 336 -8.07 4.70 -5.33
CA PRO A 336 -8.79 3.56 -5.85
C PRO A 336 -8.60 3.38 -7.37
N HIS A 337 -8.73 2.15 -7.85
CA HIS A 337 -8.82 1.92 -9.30
C HIS A 337 -9.98 2.74 -9.88
N SER A 338 -9.84 3.23 -11.11
CA SER A 338 -10.75 4.17 -11.79
C SER A 338 -10.85 5.58 -11.20
N HIS A 339 -10.20 5.87 -10.06
CA HIS A 339 -10.09 7.25 -9.57
C HIS A 339 -9.30 8.10 -10.57
N ALA A 340 -9.57 9.40 -10.62
CA ALA A 340 -8.91 10.31 -11.56
C ALA A 340 -7.38 10.33 -11.45
N PHE A 341 -6.86 10.06 -10.25
CA PHE A 341 -5.43 9.96 -9.94
C PHE A 341 -4.91 8.51 -9.89
N SER A 342 -5.69 7.52 -10.35
CA SER A 342 -5.21 6.15 -10.52
C SER A 342 -4.05 6.15 -11.51
N LEU A 343 -3.03 5.35 -11.22
CA LEU A 343 -1.90 5.18 -12.13
C LEU A 343 -2.33 4.48 -13.42
N LEU A 344 -1.67 4.86 -14.52
CA LEU A 344 -1.76 4.17 -15.79
C LEU A 344 -1.16 2.76 -15.71
N ASP A 345 -1.73 1.83 -16.48
CA ASP A 345 -1.30 0.43 -16.42
C ASP A 345 0.11 0.23 -17.00
N ASP A 346 0.55 1.06 -17.94
CA ASP A 346 1.91 0.99 -18.47
C ASP A 346 2.97 1.42 -17.45
N LEU A 347 2.64 2.36 -16.55
CA LEU A 347 3.46 2.71 -15.38
C LEU A 347 3.50 1.58 -14.37
N LYS A 348 2.37 0.89 -14.13
CA LYS A 348 2.35 -0.31 -13.25
C LYS A 348 3.22 -1.43 -13.82
N VAL A 349 3.22 -1.63 -15.14
CA VAL A 349 4.11 -2.59 -15.80
C VAL A 349 5.57 -2.16 -15.70
N GLU A 350 5.88 -0.87 -15.83
CA GLU A 350 7.26 -0.38 -15.65
C GLU A 350 7.73 -0.52 -14.19
N ALA A 351 6.83 -0.38 -13.22
CA ALA A 351 7.15 -0.59 -11.80
C ALA A 351 7.64 -2.02 -11.50
N LEU A 352 7.28 -3.01 -12.34
CA LEU A 352 7.73 -4.40 -12.23
C LEU A 352 9.12 -4.66 -12.81
N ARG A 353 9.74 -3.69 -13.49
CA ARG A 353 11.13 -3.81 -13.93
C ARG A 353 12.03 -3.85 -12.70
N GLU A 354 13.06 -4.68 -12.74
CA GLU A 354 13.89 -4.96 -11.58
C GLU A 354 15.35 -4.62 -11.86
N SER A 355 16.02 -4.09 -10.84
CA SER A 355 17.48 -4.04 -10.78
C SER A 355 18.05 -5.47 -10.61
N PRO A 356 19.38 -5.67 -10.77
CA PRO A 356 20.02 -6.96 -10.52
C PRO A 356 19.74 -7.54 -9.12
N ARG A 357 19.48 -6.68 -8.12
CA ARG A 357 19.14 -7.07 -6.75
C ARG A 357 17.67 -7.45 -6.57
N GLY A 358 16.83 -7.18 -7.57
CA GLY A 358 15.39 -7.43 -7.55
C GLY A 358 14.55 -6.31 -6.96
N LEU A 359 15.13 -5.14 -6.69
CA LEU A 359 14.37 -3.95 -6.35
C LEU A 359 13.70 -3.37 -7.61
N PRO A 360 12.58 -2.64 -7.50
CA PRO A 360 12.00 -1.93 -8.63
C PRO A 360 13.02 -0.98 -9.25
N LEU A 361 13.19 -1.06 -10.57
CA LEU A 361 14.22 -0.32 -11.30
C LEU A 361 14.04 1.20 -11.16
N TRP A 362 12.81 1.68 -11.05
CA TRP A 362 12.53 3.10 -10.81
C TRP A 362 13.04 3.62 -9.46
N LEU A 363 13.27 2.71 -8.50
CA LEU A 363 13.74 3.03 -7.14
C LEU A 363 15.25 2.81 -6.98
N ASP A 364 15.80 1.83 -7.70
CA ASP A 364 17.20 1.37 -7.61
C ASP A 364 17.91 1.52 -8.97
N GLU A 365 17.88 2.74 -9.49
CA GLU A 365 18.61 3.17 -10.69
C GLU A 365 19.98 3.79 -10.39
#